data_AF-A0A1R4LMY2-F1
#
_entry.id   AF-A0A1R4LMY2-F1
#
_cell.length_a   1.000
_cell.length_b   1.000
_cell.length_c   1.000
_cell.angle_alpha   90.00
_cell.angle_beta   90.00
_cell.angle_gamma   90.00
#
_symmetry.space_group_name_H-M   'P 1'
#
loop_
_entity.id
_entity.type
_entity.pdbx_description
1 polymer ?
#
loop_
_entity_poly.entity_id
_entity_poly.type
_entity_poly.pdbx_seq_one_letter_code
_entity_poly.pdbx_strand_id
1 'polypeptide(L)' 'MTGDFMSFNLAELSAEEKNRIELDKQAAFLVWKLKQGKAGPDVFIQHQETLRTTDEQTCFQQSVDKYKRIMGVM' A
#
# COMPACT_ATOMS: atom_id res chain seq x y z
N MET A 1 -23.50 -18.66 19.69
CA MET A 1 -22.43 -18.60 18.68
C MET A 1 -21.45 -17.54 19.15
N THR A 2 -20.36 -17.94 19.78
CA THR A 2 -19.28 -17.03 20.18
C THR A 2 -18.54 -16.62 18.92
N GLY A 3 -18.75 -15.39 18.45
CA GLY A 3 -17.88 -14.79 17.45
C GLY A 3 -16.57 -14.48 18.14
N ASP A 4 -15.53 -15.29 17.91
CA ASP A 4 -14.17 -14.90 18.22
C ASP A 4 -13.91 -13.58 17.51
N PHE A 5 -13.84 -12.48 18.27
CA PHE A 5 -13.12 -11.30 17.83
C PHE A 5 -11.69 -11.77 17.59
N MET A 6 -11.34 -12.08 16.34
CA MET A 6 -9.95 -12.31 15.97
C MET A 6 -9.18 -11.04 16.29
N SER A 7 -8.55 -11.02 17.45
CA SER A 7 -7.61 -9.98 17.84
C SER A 7 -6.39 -10.12 16.93
N PHE A 8 -6.37 -9.38 15.82
CA PHE A 8 -5.21 -9.30 14.95
C PHE A 8 -4.15 -8.39 15.57
N ASN A 9 -3.19 -8.99 16.26
CA ASN A 9 -2.09 -8.25 16.87
C ASN A 9 -1.02 -7.89 15.83
N LEU A 10 -1.05 -6.66 15.35
CA LEU A 10 -0.08 -6.16 14.37
C LEU A 10 1.37 -6.17 14.89
N ALA A 11 1.57 -6.17 16.21
CA ALA A 11 2.91 -6.21 16.79
C ALA A 11 3.57 -7.58 16.65
N GLU A 12 2.80 -8.66 16.56
CA GLU A 12 3.29 -10.05 16.45
C GLU A 12 3.54 -10.50 15.01
N LEU A 13 3.18 -9.67 14.03
CA LEU A 13 3.47 -9.95 12.63
C LEU A 13 4.96 -10.10 12.36
N SER A 14 5.28 -10.96 11.40
CA SER A 14 6.63 -11.08 10.86
C SER A 14 7.08 -9.76 10.22
N ALA A 15 8.40 -9.62 10.02
CA ALA A 15 8.94 -8.44 9.35
C ALA A 15 8.38 -8.29 7.93
N GLU A 16 8.16 -9.39 7.22
CA GLU A 16 7.59 -9.38 5.86
C GLU A 16 6.14 -8.86 5.86
N GLU A 17 5.31 -9.34 6.78
CA GLU A 17 3.92 -8.88 6.91
C GLU A 17 3.83 -7.41 7.30
N LYS A 18 4.70 -6.96 8.23
CA LYS A 18 4.81 -5.54 8.58
C LYS A 18 5.22 -4.69 7.38
N ASN A 19 6.15 -5.18 6.57
CA ASN A 19 6.60 -4.49 5.37
C ASN A 19 5.45 -4.35 4.34
N ARG A 20 4.67 -5.41 4.12
CA ARG A 20 3.49 -5.35 3.23
C ARG A 20 2.44 -4.33 3.70
N ILE A 21 2.20 -4.24 5.00
CA ILE A 21 1.31 -3.21 5.57
C ILE A 21 1.85 -1.81 5.30
N GLU A 22 3.16 -1.62 5.46
CA GLU A 22 3.79 -0.33 5.22
C GLU A 22 3.73 0.06 3.72
N LEU A 23 3.93 -0.88 2.81
CA LEU A 23 3.75 -0.66 1.37
C LEU A 23 2.30 -0.30 0.99
N ASP A 24 1.30 -0.96 1.58
CA ASP A 24 -0.12 -0.60 1.36
C ASP A 24 -0.42 0.83 1.83
N LYS A 25 0.12 1.24 2.99
CA LYS A 25 0.00 2.62 3.49
C LYS A 25 0.67 3.64 2.57
N GLN A 26 1.88 3.34 2.10
CA GLN A 26 2.62 4.22 1.19
C GLN A 26 1.88 4.38 -0.14
N ALA A 27 1.34 3.31 -0.70
CA ALA A 27 0.49 3.35 -1.88
C ALA A 27 -0.74 4.23 -1.66
N ALA A 28 -1.47 4.04 -0.55
CA ALA A 28 -2.63 4.85 -0.20
C ALA A 28 -2.29 6.35 -0.14
N PHE A 29 -1.15 6.68 0.48
CA PHE A 29 -0.71 8.06 0.63
C PHE A 29 -0.31 8.70 -0.69
N LEU A 30 0.40 7.96 -1.56
CA LEU A 30 0.80 8.46 -2.88
C LEU A 30 -0.41 8.67 -3.79
N VAL A 31 -1.38 7.75 -3.80
CA VAL A 31 -2.63 7.94 -4.53
C VAL A 31 -3.42 9.13 -3.98
N TRP A 32 -3.45 9.32 -2.66
CA TRP A 32 -4.05 10.52 -2.08
C TRP A 32 -3.34 11.79 -2.56
N LYS A 33 -2.00 11.84 -2.59
CA LYS A 33 -1.27 13.00 -3.12
C LYS A 33 -1.63 13.29 -4.57
N LEU A 34 -1.72 12.26 -5.42
CA LEU A 34 -2.18 12.39 -6.81
C LEU A 34 -3.58 13.01 -6.86
N LYS A 35 -4.54 12.47 -6.08
CA LYS A 35 -5.91 13.00 -6.01
C LYS A 35 -5.98 14.45 -5.56
N GLN A 36 -5.09 14.87 -4.65
CA GLN A 36 -5.02 16.24 -4.16
C GLN A 36 -4.26 17.18 -5.10
N GLY A 37 -3.75 16.70 -6.25
CA GLY A 37 -2.90 17.50 -7.15
C GLY A 37 -1.54 17.87 -6.55
N LYS A 38 -1.09 17.14 -5.51
CA LYS A 38 0.16 17.38 -4.79
C LYS A 38 1.35 16.59 -5.35
N ALA A 39 1.09 15.71 -6.30
CA ALA A 39 2.08 14.85 -6.95
C ALA A 39 1.59 14.49 -8.36
N GLY A 40 2.54 14.31 -9.28
CA GLY A 40 2.28 13.71 -10.59
C GLY A 40 2.28 12.18 -10.52
N PRO A 41 1.96 11.48 -11.63
CA PRO A 41 1.97 10.03 -11.70
C PRO A 41 3.39 9.42 -11.61
N ASP A 42 4.44 10.21 -11.83
CA ASP A 42 5.84 9.79 -11.74
C ASP A 42 6.24 9.29 -10.34
N VAL A 43 5.55 9.74 -9.29
CA VAL A 43 5.86 9.33 -7.92
C VAL A 43 5.70 7.84 -7.67
N PHE A 44 4.85 7.14 -8.43
CA PHE A 44 4.70 5.69 -8.31
C PHE A 44 5.92 4.97 -8.88
N ILE A 45 6.42 5.43 -10.02
CA ILE A 45 7.60 4.87 -10.70
C ILE A 45 8.83 5.09 -9.80
N GLN A 46 9.04 6.33 -9.34
CA GLN A 46 10.14 6.65 -8.43
C GLN A 46 10.09 5.81 -7.15
N HIS A 47 8.89 5.59 -6.60
CA HIS A 47 8.75 4.77 -5.41
C HIS A 47 9.06 3.29 -5.70
N GLN A 48 8.59 2.75 -6.82
CA GLN A 48 8.90 1.38 -7.24
C GLN A 48 10.40 1.12 -7.39
N GLU A 49 11.16 2.10 -7.88
CA GLU A 49 12.62 2.01 -8.01
C GLU A 49 13.34 1.87 -6.65
N THR A 50 12.70 2.28 -5.55
CA THR A 50 13.27 2.12 -4.19
C THR A 50 13.03 0.72 -3.60
N LEU A 51 12.14 -0.07 -4.18
CA LEU A 51 11.76 -1.40 -3.68
C LEU A 51 12.76 -2.46 -4.15
N ARG A 52 13.11 -3.38 -3.25
CA ARG A 52 14.25 -4.29 -3.44
C ARG A 52 13.87 -5.58 -4.14
N THR A 53 12.66 -6.05 -3.91
CA THR A 53 12.20 -7.35 -4.38
C THR A 53 11.01 -7.22 -5.32
N THR A 54 10.85 -8.21 -6.19
CA THR A 54 9.70 -8.30 -7.10
C THR A 54 8.38 -8.45 -6.33
N ASP A 55 8.38 -9.11 -5.17
CA ASP A 55 7.18 -9.25 -4.32
C ASP A 55 6.73 -7.88 -3.77
N GLU A 56 7.66 -7.07 -3.26
CA GLU A 56 7.37 -5.71 -2.79
C GLU A 56 6.82 -4.83 -3.91
N GLN A 57 7.44 -4.87 -5.10
CA GLN A 57 6.97 -4.12 -6.27
C GLN A 57 5.56 -4.53 -6.67
N THR A 58 5.27 -5.84 -6.66
CA THR A 58 3.94 -6.37 -6.98
C THR A 58 2.91 -5.97 -5.94
N CYS A 59 3.24 -6.11 -4.65
CA CYS A 59 2.37 -5.72 -3.53
C CYS A 59 2.04 -4.22 -3.55
N PHE A 60 3.05 -3.38 -3.80
CA PHE A 60 2.88 -1.95 -3.93
C PHE A 60 1.98 -1.61 -5.13
N GLN A 61 2.23 -2.19 -6.32
CA GLN A 61 1.43 -1.91 -7.51
C GLN A 61 -0.04 -2.32 -7.31
N GLN A 62 -0.30 -3.50 -6.74
CA GLN A 62 -1.67 -3.95 -6.42
C GLN A 62 -2.37 -2.99 -5.46
N SER A 63 -1.64 -2.46 -4.48
CA SER A 63 -2.15 -1.47 -3.52
C SER A 63 -2.46 -0.14 -4.21
N VAL A 64 -1.59 0.33 -5.11
CA VAL A 64 -1.83 1.53 -5.92
C VAL A 64 -3.11 1.37 -6.74
N ASP A 65 -3.28 0.25 -7.45
CA ASP A 65 -4.46 -0.02 -8.28
C ASP A 65 -5.75 -0.07 -7.43
N LYS A 66 -5.69 -0.71 -6.25
CA LYS A 66 -6.77 -0.72 -5.27
C LYS A 66 -7.16 0.71 -4.86
N TYR A 67 -6.20 1.53 -4.46
CA TYR A 67 -6.51 2.88 -3.97
C TYR A 67 -6.91 3.85 -5.09
N LYS A 68 -6.36 3.70 -6.31
CA LYS A 68 -6.82 4.42 -7.49
C LYS A 68 -8.31 4.19 -7.73
N ARG A 69 -8.76 2.94 -7.64
CA ARG A 69 -10.17 2.56 -7.75
C ARG A 69 -11.02 3.15 -6.61
N ILE A 70 -10.59 2.98 -5.35
CA ILE A 70 -11.32 3.50 -4.17
C ILE A 70 -11.45 5.03 -4.23
N MET A 71 -10.38 5.71 -4.65
CA MET A 71 -10.31 7.18 -4.64
C MET A 71 -10.84 7.83 -5.92
N GLY A 72 -11.11 7.05 -6.98
CA GLY A 72 -11.64 7.54 -8.26
C GLY A 72 -10.62 8.31 -9.10
N VAL A 73 -9.34 7.92 -9.03
CA VAL A 73 -8.24 8.51 -9.82
C VAL A 73 -7.65 7.44 -10.72
N MET A 74 -8.02 7.43 -12.00
CA MET A 74 -7.51 6.48 -13.00
C MET A 74 -6.17 6.95 -13.55
#